data_AF-A0A9W9T464-F1
#
_entry.id   AF-A0A9W9T464-F1
#
_cell.length_a   1.000
_cell.length_b   1.000
_cell.length_c   1.000
_cell.angle_alpha   90.00
_cell.angle_beta   90.00
_cell.angle_gamma   90.00
#
_symmetry.space_group_name_H-M   'P 1'
#
loop_
_entity.id
_entity.type
_entity.pdbx_description
1 polymer ?
#
loop_
_entity_poly.entity_id
_entity_poly.type
_entity_poly.pdbx_seq_one_letter_code
_entity_poly.pdbx_strand_id
1 'polypeptide(L)'
;MLLQSALSALCFCLGIASAKSHPKVYMIRHGEKPQNPNDHGLTPDGVKRAQCLRRVFGQGSEYGIGHIMAPRVRWDGAHGRAFETVLPLANDLGLTVDTHCKRKKVKCVAKAIRSYDGPGNILIAWRHSNMGGIEEALGALEPIEYPDERFDLIWTDPWPYGNITSIKSEECPGLDVRTGLVDQS
;
A
#
# COMPACT_ATOMS: atom_id res chain seq x y z
N MET A 1 59.36 4.62 -46.25
CA MET A 1 58.09 3.87 -46.12
C MET A 1 57.80 3.74 -44.63
N LEU A 2 56.97 4.62 -44.07
CA LEU A 2 56.53 4.58 -42.67
C LEU A 2 55.06 4.17 -42.68
N LEU A 3 54.78 2.94 -42.25
CA LEU A 3 53.42 2.40 -42.12
C LEU A 3 52.87 2.87 -40.76
N GLN A 4 51.94 3.84 -40.77
CA GLN A 4 51.21 4.23 -39.57
C GLN A 4 50.02 3.28 -39.37
N SER A 5 50.13 2.40 -38.38
CA SER A 5 49.02 1.55 -37.94
C SER A 5 48.07 2.36 -37.05
N ALA A 6 46.87 2.65 -37.56
CA ALA A 6 45.80 3.24 -36.76
C ALA A 6 45.10 2.14 -35.95
N LEU A 7 45.27 2.15 -34.62
CA LEU A 7 44.45 1.34 -33.72
C LEU A 7 43.10 2.03 -33.51
N SER A 8 42.04 1.51 -34.13
CA SER A 8 40.66 1.85 -33.79
C SER A 8 40.34 1.31 -32.39
N ALA A 9 40.23 2.21 -31.42
CA ALA A 9 39.73 1.88 -30.08
C ALA A 9 38.22 1.60 -30.17
N LEU A 10 37.84 0.32 -30.18
CA LEU A 10 36.46 -0.11 -30.04
C LEU A 10 36.02 0.13 -28.59
N CYS A 11 35.33 1.25 -28.35
CA CYS A 11 34.73 1.53 -27.05
C CYS A 11 33.47 0.67 -26.90
N PHE A 12 33.61 -0.50 -26.27
CA PHE A 12 32.48 -1.34 -25.87
C PHE A 12 31.72 -0.64 -24.73
N CYS A 13 30.63 0.07 -25.07
CA CYS A 13 29.65 0.50 -24.09
C CYS A 13 28.90 -0.73 -23.56
N LEU A 14 29.36 -1.30 -22.45
CA LEU A 14 28.60 -2.29 -21.68
C LEU A 14 27.33 -1.60 -21.17
N GLY A 15 26.22 -1.82 -21.86
CA GLY A 15 24.90 -1.39 -21.39
C GLY A 15 24.56 -2.12 -20.10
N ILE A 16 24.53 -1.40 -18.98
CA ILE A 16 24.07 -1.96 -17.70
C ILE A 16 22.55 -2.11 -17.83
N ALA A 17 22.08 -3.33 -18.04
CA ALA A 17 20.67 -3.66 -17.92
C ALA A 17 20.28 -3.54 -16.44
N SER A 18 19.67 -2.40 -16.06
CA SER A 18 19.11 -2.26 -14.72
C SER A 18 17.95 -3.24 -14.56
N ALA A 19 18.07 -4.20 -13.64
CA ALA A 19 16.94 -5.03 -13.27
C ALA A 19 15.79 -4.13 -12.79
N LYS A 20 14.60 -4.29 -13.35
CA LYS A 20 13.40 -3.54 -12.90
C LYS A 20 13.09 -4.00 -11.48
N SER A 21 13.30 -3.13 -10.50
CA SER A 21 12.83 -3.41 -9.14
C SER A 21 11.31 -3.39 -9.12
N HIS A 22 10.70 -4.46 -8.64
CA HIS A 22 9.26 -4.50 -8.43
C HIS A 22 8.90 -3.84 -7.10
N PRO A 23 7.82 -3.05 -7.04
CA PRO A 23 7.41 -2.41 -5.79
C PRO A 23 6.96 -3.49 -4.80
N LYS A 24 7.22 -3.27 -3.51
CA LYS A 24 6.48 -3.95 -2.45
C LYS A 24 5.08 -3.32 -2.34
N VAL A 25 4.11 -4.12 -1.92
CA VAL A 25 2.78 -3.65 -1.56
C VAL A 25 2.67 -3.66 -0.04
N TYR A 26 2.25 -2.53 0.52
CA TYR A 26 1.87 -2.38 1.91
C TYR A 26 0.35 -2.21 1.96
N MET A 27 -0.33 -3.04 2.73
CA MET A 27 -1.78 -2.98 2.85
C MET A 27 -2.18 -2.68 4.29
N ILE A 28 -3.07 -1.72 4.44
CA ILE A 28 -3.66 -1.31 5.72
C ILE A 28 -5.17 -1.28 5.60
N ARG A 29 -5.85 -1.43 6.73
CA ARG A 29 -7.28 -1.15 6.82
C ARG A 29 -7.49 0.37 6.92
N HIS A 30 -8.65 0.86 6.51
CA HIS A 30 -9.10 2.22 6.89
C HIS A 30 -9.06 2.41 8.42
N GLY A 31 -8.89 3.64 8.89
CA GLY A 31 -8.91 3.97 10.32
C GLY A 31 -10.28 3.76 11.00
N GLU A 32 -10.31 3.98 12.30
CA GLU A 32 -11.42 3.68 13.19
C GLU A 32 -12.74 4.28 12.69
N LYS A 33 -13.82 3.50 12.87
CA LYS A 33 -15.15 3.82 12.34
C LYS A 33 -16.21 3.94 13.44
N PRO A 34 -17.21 4.83 13.30
CA PRO A 34 -18.40 4.84 14.11
C PRO A 34 -19.11 3.48 14.06
N GLN A 35 -19.89 3.22 15.11
CA GLN A 35 -20.77 2.06 15.17
C GLN A 35 -21.94 2.18 14.18
N ASN A 36 -22.41 3.40 13.92
CA ASN A 36 -23.46 3.65 12.94
C ASN A 36 -22.96 3.33 11.51
N PRO A 37 -23.55 2.34 10.80
CA PRO A 37 -23.11 1.94 9.47
C PRO A 37 -23.44 2.98 8.38
N ASN A 38 -24.38 3.90 8.64
CA ASN A 38 -24.73 4.98 7.73
C ASN A 38 -23.80 6.19 7.85
N ASP A 39 -22.96 6.22 8.88
CA ASP A 39 -21.84 7.14 8.92
C ASP A 39 -20.74 6.61 8.01
N HIS A 40 -20.19 7.45 7.14
CA HIS A 40 -19.20 7.06 6.14
C HIS A 40 -17.81 7.64 6.40
N GLY A 41 -17.64 8.52 7.41
CA GLY A 41 -16.38 9.19 7.73
C GLY A 41 -15.74 8.68 9.03
N LEU A 42 -14.43 8.91 9.20
CA LEU A 42 -13.65 8.43 10.35
C LEU A 42 -14.15 8.92 11.72
N THR A 43 -13.91 8.14 12.79
CA THR A 43 -14.03 8.66 14.18
C THR A 43 -12.89 9.63 14.49
N PRO A 44 -12.92 10.36 15.62
CA PRO A 44 -11.75 11.11 16.09
C PRO A 44 -10.48 10.27 16.18
N ASP A 45 -10.57 9.02 16.64
CA ASP A 45 -9.44 8.08 16.65
C ASP A 45 -8.97 7.72 15.24
N GLY A 46 -9.89 7.52 14.30
CA GLY A 46 -9.55 7.26 12.89
C GLY A 46 -8.85 8.46 12.25
N VAL A 47 -9.26 9.67 12.58
CA VAL A 47 -8.56 10.90 12.16
C VAL A 47 -7.17 10.97 12.79
N LYS A 48 -7.04 10.63 14.08
CA LYS A 48 -5.74 10.57 14.77
C LYS A 48 -4.81 9.53 14.13
N ARG A 49 -5.34 8.36 13.72
CA ARG A 49 -4.60 7.36 12.94
C ARG A 49 -4.14 7.93 11.61
N ALA A 50 -5.02 8.57 10.85
CA ALA A 50 -4.67 9.20 9.58
C ALA A 50 -3.52 10.22 9.73
N GLN A 51 -3.47 10.97 10.83
CA GLN A 51 -2.33 11.85 11.15
C GLN A 51 -1.07 11.09 11.54
N CYS A 52 -1.19 10.02 12.32
CA CYS A 52 -0.06 9.15 12.67
C CYS A 52 0.62 8.54 11.43
N LEU A 53 -0.17 8.11 10.44
CA LEU A 53 0.34 7.48 9.21
C LEU A 53 1.32 8.36 8.42
N ARG A 54 1.21 9.70 8.55
CA ARG A 54 2.15 10.67 7.97
C ARG A 54 3.58 10.44 8.46
N ARG A 55 3.75 10.02 9.72
CA ARG A 55 5.05 9.65 10.30
C ARG A 55 5.46 8.23 9.92
N VAL A 56 4.52 7.29 9.91
CA VAL A 56 4.79 5.87 9.63
C VAL A 56 5.29 5.68 8.19
N PHE A 57 4.57 6.25 7.24
CA PHE A 57 4.81 6.08 5.79
C PHE A 57 5.40 7.33 5.13
N GLY A 58 5.75 8.35 5.91
CA GLY A 58 6.21 9.64 5.41
C GLY A 58 7.51 9.59 4.63
N GLN A 59 7.91 10.76 4.13
CA GLN A 59 9.17 10.92 3.40
C GLN A 59 10.35 10.44 4.26
N GLY A 60 11.20 9.59 3.69
CA GLY A 60 12.35 9.01 4.39
C GLY A 60 12.03 7.79 5.26
N SER A 61 10.77 7.34 5.33
CA SER A 61 10.43 6.06 5.95
C SER A 61 11.02 4.87 5.17
N GLU A 62 11.18 3.73 5.84
CA GLU A 62 11.63 2.48 5.21
C GLU A 62 10.66 1.96 4.14
N TYR A 63 9.41 2.44 4.16
CA TYR A 63 8.35 2.03 3.26
C TYR A 63 8.49 2.63 1.87
N GLY A 64 9.12 3.81 1.72
CA GLY A 64 9.40 4.42 0.40
C GLY A 64 8.19 4.51 -0.52
N ILE A 65 7.06 5.04 -0.03
CA ILE A 65 5.79 5.07 -0.75
C ILE A 65 5.85 6.02 -1.96
N GLY A 66 5.55 5.48 -3.15
CA GLY A 66 5.44 6.24 -4.40
C GLY A 66 4.05 6.18 -5.03
N HIS A 67 3.18 5.30 -4.53
CA HIS A 67 1.80 5.18 -5.01
C HIS A 67 0.86 4.85 -3.86
N ILE A 68 -0.31 5.49 -3.81
CA ILE A 68 -1.31 5.30 -2.75
C ILE A 68 -2.65 4.98 -3.42
N MET A 69 -3.29 3.90 -2.98
CA MET A 69 -4.59 3.46 -3.49
C MET A 69 -5.64 3.40 -2.40
N ALA A 70 -6.87 3.79 -2.74
CA ALA A 70 -8.06 3.67 -1.92
C ALA A 70 -9.28 3.36 -2.81
N PRO A 71 -10.42 2.86 -2.29
CA PRO A 71 -11.57 2.60 -3.12
C PRO A 71 -12.19 3.91 -3.63
N ARG A 72 -12.83 3.83 -4.80
CA ARG A 72 -13.69 4.90 -5.30
C ARG A 72 -14.72 5.32 -4.26
N VAL A 73 -14.66 6.58 -3.86
CA VAL A 73 -15.66 7.23 -3.01
C VAL A 73 -16.92 7.49 -3.83
N ARG A 74 -18.08 7.12 -3.29
CA ARG A 74 -19.38 7.40 -3.91
C ARG A 74 -19.80 8.85 -3.66
N TRP A 75 -20.76 9.34 -4.45
CA TRP A 75 -21.29 10.70 -4.33
C TRP A 75 -21.92 11.00 -2.96
N ASP A 76 -22.43 9.97 -2.28
CA ASP A 76 -23.00 10.03 -0.93
C ASP A 76 -21.94 9.89 0.18
N GLY A 77 -20.65 9.93 -0.16
CA GLY A 77 -19.53 9.73 0.77
C GLY A 77 -19.24 8.27 1.11
N ALA A 78 -20.09 7.33 0.69
CA ALA A 78 -19.86 5.92 1.00
C ALA A 78 -18.53 5.44 0.40
N HIS A 79 -17.81 4.64 1.21
CA HIS A 79 -16.46 4.15 0.91
C HIS A 79 -15.35 5.21 1.06
N GLY A 80 -15.65 6.36 1.68
CA GLY A 80 -14.70 7.44 1.97
C GLY A 80 -13.61 7.12 3.00
N ARG A 81 -13.89 6.32 4.02
CA ARG A 81 -12.96 6.04 5.16
C ARG A 81 -11.52 5.72 4.75
N ALA A 82 -11.35 4.82 3.79
CA ALA A 82 -10.02 4.40 3.34
C ALA A 82 -9.28 5.55 2.63
N PHE A 83 -10.00 6.34 1.83
CA PHE A 83 -9.46 7.55 1.22
C PHE A 83 -9.07 8.59 2.28
N GLU A 84 -9.96 8.88 3.23
CA GLU A 84 -9.71 9.82 4.34
C GLU A 84 -8.51 9.40 5.20
N THR A 85 -8.30 8.09 5.37
CA THR A 85 -7.20 7.53 6.18
C THR A 85 -5.83 7.89 5.61
N VAL A 86 -5.67 7.86 4.28
CA VAL A 86 -4.37 8.06 3.61
C VAL A 86 -4.21 9.46 3.01
N LEU A 87 -5.29 10.26 2.95
CA LEU A 87 -5.26 11.58 2.35
C LEU A 87 -4.20 12.52 2.98
N PRO A 88 -4.04 12.62 4.32
CA PRO A 88 -3.01 13.48 4.89
C PRO A 88 -1.59 13.08 4.48
N LEU A 89 -1.30 11.77 4.44
CA LEU A 89 -0.02 11.24 3.98
C LEU A 89 0.21 11.54 2.49
N ALA A 90 -0.81 11.33 1.66
CA ALA A 90 -0.72 11.61 0.22
C ALA A 90 -0.37 13.08 -0.04
N ASN A 91 -1.01 13.99 0.69
CA ASN A 91 -0.71 15.42 0.61
C ASN A 91 0.75 15.74 1.00
N ASP A 92 1.27 15.16 2.09
CA ASP A 92 2.66 15.36 2.52
C ASP A 92 3.68 14.84 1.49
N LEU A 93 3.37 13.71 0.84
CA LEU A 93 4.24 13.11 -0.18
C LEU A 93 4.09 13.77 -1.57
N GLY A 94 3.17 14.72 -1.73
CA GLY A 94 2.85 15.30 -3.04
C GLY A 94 2.22 14.30 -4.02
N LEU A 95 1.53 13.27 -3.50
CA LEU A 95 0.87 12.22 -4.27
C LEU A 95 -0.64 12.44 -4.31
N THR A 96 -1.28 11.95 -5.36
CA THR A 96 -2.74 11.78 -5.40
C THR A 96 -3.13 10.38 -4.92
N VAL A 97 -4.23 10.27 -4.19
CA VAL A 97 -4.82 8.95 -3.86
C VAL A 97 -5.53 8.41 -5.10
N ASP A 98 -5.04 7.28 -5.63
CA ASP A 98 -5.70 6.59 -6.73
C ASP A 98 -6.98 5.91 -6.24
N THR A 99 -8.11 6.35 -6.79
CA THR A 99 -9.46 5.88 -6.44
C THR A 99 -10.19 5.24 -7.62
N HIS A 100 -9.48 4.82 -8.67
CA HIS A 100 -10.13 4.31 -9.88
C HIS A 100 -10.85 2.96 -9.65
N CYS A 101 -10.37 2.11 -8.75
CA CYS A 101 -11.00 0.82 -8.44
C CYS A 101 -12.16 0.96 -7.44
N LYS A 102 -13.28 0.28 -7.71
CA LYS A 102 -14.42 0.20 -6.77
C LYS A 102 -14.11 -0.77 -5.62
N ARG A 103 -14.64 -0.50 -4.42
CA ARG A 103 -14.43 -1.29 -3.18
C ARG A 103 -14.47 -2.82 -3.31
N LYS A 104 -15.42 -3.37 -4.09
CA LYS A 104 -15.59 -4.83 -4.26
C LYS A 104 -14.85 -5.39 -5.49
N LYS A 105 -14.11 -4.58 -6.24
CA LYS A 105 -13.44 -4.98 -7.49
C LYS A 105 -11.98 -5.30 -7.23
N VAL A 106 -11.72 -6.32 -6.40
CA VAL A 106 -10.36 -6.72 -5.99
C VAL A 106 -9.44 -7.07 -7.17
N LYS A 107 -9.97 -7.67 -8.25
CA LYS A 107 -9.23 -7.92 -9.50
C LYS A 107 -8.75 -6.64 -10.20
N CYS A 108 -9.47 -5.51 -10.04
CA CYS A 108 -9.01 -4.21 -10.53
C CYS A 108 -7.77 -3.76 -9.76
N VAL A 109 -7.80 -3.89 -8.43
CA VAL A 109 -6.69 -3.53 -7.54
C VAL A 109 -5.45 -4.36 -7.88
N ALA A 110 -5.58 -5.69 -7.97
CA ALA A 110 -4.47 -6.57 -8.35
C ALA A 110 -3.90 -6.27 -9.75
N LYS A 111 -4.76 -5.88 -10.71
CA LYS A 111 -4.28 -5.45 -12.03
C LYS A 111 -3.49 -4.15 -11.96
N ALA A 112 -3.96 -3.17 -11.18
CA ALA A 112 -3.27 -1.90 -11.00
C ALA A 112 -1.90 -2.09 -10.34
N ILE A 113 -1.82 -2.91 -9.29
CA ILE A 113 -0.56 -3.29 -8.63
C ILE A 113 0.44 -3.88 -9.65
N ARG A 114 0.02 -4.90 -10.40
CA ARG A 114 0.89 -5.57 -11.38
C ARG A 114 1.30 -4.66 -12.54
N SER A 115 0.50 -3.66 -12.87
CA SER A 115 0.76 -2.74 -13.97
C SER A 115 1.58 -1.52 -13.53
N TYR A 116 1.81 -1.34 -12.23
CA TYR A 116 2.55 -0.21 -11.71
C TYR A 116 4.03 -0.31 -12.08
N ASP A 117 4.52 0.70 -12.78
CA ASP A 117 5.90 0.81 -13.25
C ASP A 117 6.61 2.07 -12.74
N GLY A 118 5.95 2.85 -11.88
CA GLY A 118 6.46 4.07 -11.27
C GLY A 118 7.48 3.83 -10.14
N PRO A 119 8.05 4.91 -9.58
CA PRO A 119 9.02 4.82 -8.50
C PRO A 119 8.39 4.42 -7.16
N GLY A 120 9.18 3.85 -6.25
CA GLY A 120 8.74 3.54 -4.89
C GLY A 120 7.73 2.39 -4.77
N ASN A 121 7.25 2.19 -3.55
CA ASN A 121 6.33 1.12 -3.18
C ASN A 121 4.87 1.58 -3.18
N ILE A 122 3.96 0.63 -3.15
CA ILE A 122 2.51 0.87 -3.19
C ILE A 122 1.94 0.75 -1.77
N LEU A 123 1.21 1.76 -1.31
CA LEU A 123 0.36 1.69 -0.12
C LEU A 123 -1.10 1.55 -0.53
N ILE A 124 -1.81 0.61 0.08
CA ILE A 124 -3.24 0.39 -0.16
C ILE A 124 -3.99 0.50 1.16
N ALA A 125 -4.95 1.42 1.23
CA ALA A 125 -5.93 1.45 2.31
C ALA A 125 -7.26 0.87 1.84
N TRP A 126 -7.79 -0.12 2.56
CA TRP A 126 -9.01 -0.80 2.14
C TRP A 126 -9.92 -1.22 3.31
N ARG A 127 -11.03 -1.88 3.01
CA ARG A 127 -11.90 -2.51 4.02
C ARG A 127 -11.36 -3.91 4.34
N HIS A 128 -11.24 -4.24 5.63
CA HIS A 128 -10.75 -5.54 6.14
C HIS A 128 -11.34 -6.74 5.39
N SER A 129 -12.67 -6.82 5.29
CA SER A 129 -13.40 -7.92 4.64
C SER A 129 -13.21 -8.03 3.10
N ASN A 130 -12.31 -7.23 2.53
CA ASN A 130 -11.95 -7.25 1.12
C ASN A 130 -10.44 -7.46 0.92
N MET A 131 -9.63 -7.46 1.99
CA MET A 131 -8.16 -7.58 1.90
C MET A 131 -7.73 -9.01 1.54
N GLY A 132 -8.33 -10.04 2.13
CA GLY A 132 -8.08 -11.44 1.71
C GLY A 132 -8.38 -11.67 0.22
N GLY A 133 -9.45 -11.08 -0.30
CA GLY A 133 -9.76 -11.14 -1.74
C GLY A 133 -8.81 -10.33 -2.65
N ILE A 134 -8.09 -9.33 -2.11
CA ILE A 134 -7.01 -8.66 -2.85
C ILE A 134 -5.80 -9.59 -2.92
N GLU A 135 -5.42 -10.22 -1.81
CA GLU A 135 -4.34 -11.22 -1.76
C GLU A 135 -4.60 -12.40 -2.70
N GLU A 136 -5.80 -12.95 -2.68
CA GLU A 136 -6.22 -14.01 -3.61
C GLU A 136 -6.05 -13.55 -5.07
N ALA A 137 -6.48 -12.32 -5.39
CA ALA A 137 -6.34 -11.76 -6.73
C ALA A 137 -4.86 -11.47 -7.11
N LEU A 138 -3.98 -11.29 -6.13
CA LEU A 138 -2.53 -11.15 -6.29
C LEU A 138 -1.82 -12.49 -6.45
N GLY A 139 -2.40 -13.59 -6.00
CA GLY A 139 -1.90 -14.95 -6.23
C GLY A 139 -1.84 -15.82 -4.99
N ALA A 140 -2.33 -15.35 -3.84
CA ALA A 140 -2.37 -16.15 -2.62
C ALA A 140 -3.24 -17.40 -2.83
N LEU A 141 -2.67 -18.58 -2.58
CA LEU A 141 -3.39 -19.84 -2.60
C LEU A 141 -4.27 -20.01 -1.35
N GLU A 142 -3.78 -19.51 -0.22
CA GLU A 142 -4.45 -19.50 1.07
C GLU A 142 -4.44 -18.07 1.63
N PRO A 143 -5.33 -17.18 1.13
CA PRO A 143 -5.37 -15.80 1.59
C PRO A 143 -5.77 -15.75 3.08
N ILE A 144 -5.00 -14.98 3.86
CA ILE A 144 -5.33 -14.72 5.26
C ILE A 144 -6.40 -13.62 5.36
N GLU A 145 -7.17 -13.64 6.45
CA GLU A 145 -8.15 -12.61 6.75
C GLU A 145 -7.57 -11.51 7.63
N TYR A 146 -8.01 -10.27 7.38
CA TYR A 146 -7.62 -9.14 8.21
C TYR A 146 -8.51 -9.11 9.46
N PRO A 147 -7.94 -9.15 10.69
CA PRO A 147 -8.74 -9.25 11.91
C PRO A 147 -9.75 -8.11 12.09
N ASP A 148 -11.00 -8.46 12.41
CA ASP A 148 -12.13 -7.52 12.48
C ASP A 148 -11.96 -6.42 13.55
N GLU A 149 -11.28 -6.73 14.65
CA GLU A 149 -11.05 -5.81 15.77
C GLU A 149 -9.78 -4.94 15.60
N ARG A 150 -8.96 -5.20 14.57
CA ARG A 150 -7.72 -4.48 14.35
C ARG A 150 -7.88 -3.37 13.32
N PHE A 151 -7.14 -2.29 13.51
CA PHE A 151 -7.09 -1.12 12.62
C PHE A 151 -5.67 -0.72 12.24
N ASP A 152 -4.67 -1.38 12.83
CA ASP A 152 -3.30 -0.92 12.91
C ASP A 152 -2.27 -1.85 12.24
N LEU A 153 -2.72 -2.85 11.50
CA LEU A 153 -1.81 -3.82 10.90
C LEU A 153 -1.38 -3.37 9.51
N ILE A 154 -0.06 -3.40 9.32
CA ILE A 154 0.60 -3.24 8.02
C ILE A 154 0.96 -4.62 7.52
N TRP A 155 0.29 -5.07 6.46
CA TRP A 155 0.64 -6.26 5.72
C TRP A 155 1.68 -5.92 4.65
N THR A 156 2.76 -6.68 4.58
CA THR A 156 3.82 -6.52 3.57
C THR A 156 3.81 -7.67 2.57
N ASP A 157 3.48 -7.35 1.32
CA ASP A 157 3.44 -8.29 0.19
C ASP A 157 4.49 -7.91 -0.87
N PRO A 158 5.68 -8.54 -0.84
CA PRO A 158 6.69 -8.34 -1.87
C PRO A 158 6.37 -9.16 -3.13
N TRP A 159 6.84 -8.72 -4.30
CA TRP A 159 6.83 -9.55 -5.52
C TRP A 159 7.53 -10.91 -5.26
N PRO A 160 6.97 -12.13 -5.53
CA PRO A 160 5.70 -12.67 -6.01
C PRO A 160 4.34 -11.97 -6.06
N TYR A 161 4.08 -11.13 -5.06
CA TYR A 161 2.73 -10.86 -4.58
C TYR A 161 1.97 -12.12 -4.16
N GLY A 162 0.89 -11.93 -3.40
CA GLY A 162 0.07 -13.02 -2.89
C GLY A 162 0.77 -13.82 -1.79
N ASN A 163 1.78 -13.26 -1.13
CA ASN A 163 2.38 -13.86 0.05
C ASN A 163 2.79 -12.78 1.06
N ILE A 164 1.94 -12.57 2.07
CA ILE A 164 2.25 -11.66 3.18
C ILE A 164 3.44 -12.19 3.97
N THR A 165 4.58 -11.52 3.83
CA THR A 165 5.85 -11.90 4.50
C THR A 165 6.03 -11.25 5.87
N SER A 166 5.26 -10.19 6.16
CA SER A 166 5.34 -9.48 7.43
C SER A 166 4.01 -8.82 7.77
N ILE A 167 3.66 -8.89 9.06
CA ILE A 167 2.54 -8.17 9.66
C ILE A 167 3.10 -7.39 10.85
N LYS A 168 3.06 -6.06 10.77
CA LYS A 168 3.53 -5.17 11.84
C LYS A 168 2.41 -4.25 12.31
N SER A 169 2.51 -3.73 13.52
CA SER A 169 1.66 -2.63 13.98
C SER A 169 2.15 -1.30 13.39
N GLU A 170 1.24 -0.35 13.17
CA GLU A 170 1.55 1.03 12.78
C GLU A 170 2.27 1.81 13.90
N GLU A 171 2.18 1.30 15.13
CA GLU A 171 2.69 1.91 16.36
C GLU A 171 2.18 3.35 16.56
N CYS A 172 0.88 3.54 16.34
CA CYS A 172 0.18 4.79 16.57
C CYS A 172 -0.12 5.01 18.06
N PRO A 173 0.42 6.09 18.68
CA PRO A 173 0.34 6.27 20.12
C PRO A 173 -1.09 6.30 20.68
N GLY A 174 -1.39 5.31 21.53
CA GLY A 174 -2.68 5.18 22.22
C GLY A 174 -3.83 4.71 21.33
N LEU A 175 -3.55 4.18 20.13
CA LEU A 175 -4.55 3.59 19.24
C LEU A 175 -4.36 2.09 19.05
N ASP A 176 -3.11 1.62 19.08
CA ASP A 176 -2.80 0.25 18.69
C ASP A 176 -2.92 -0.73 19.85
N VAL A 177 -3.42 -1.92 19.52
CA VAL A 177 -3.55 -3.02 20.49
C VAL A 177 -2.16 -3.59 20.73
N ARG A 178 -1.71 -3.59 22.00
CA ARG A 178 -0.43 -4.21 22.37
C ARG A 178 -0.45 -5.69 21.98
N THR A 179 0.59 -6.13 21.27
CA THR A 179 0.80 -7.54 20.92
C THR A 179 0.75 -8.39 22.19
N GLY A 180 -0.31 -9.18 22.32
CA GLY A 180 -0.64 -9.94 23.53
C GLY A 180 -2.09 -10.40 23.59
N LEU A 181 -2.99 -9.84 22.78
CA LEU A 181 -4.39 -10.25 22.69
C LEU A 181 -4.80 -10.41 21.22
N VAL A 182 -4.45 -11.55 20.62
CA VAL A 182 -5.19 -12.05 19.46
C VAL A 182 -5.53 -13.50 19.79
N ASP A 183 -6.64 -13.67 20.50
CA ASP A 183 -7.34 -14.94 20.50
C ASP A 183 -7.91 -15.09 19.07
N GLN A 184 -7.42 -16.08 18.33
CA GLN A 184 -8.04 -16.44 17.06
C GLN A 184 -9.26 -17.30 17.40
N SER A 185 -10.42 -16.66 17.50
CA SER A 185 -11.73 -17.32 17.55
C SER A 185 -12.42 -17.20 16.20
#